data_AF-A0A6P3V7N3-F1
#
_entry.id   AF-A0A6P3V7N3-F1
#
_cell.length_a   1.000
_cell.length_b   1.000
_cell.length_c   1.000
_cell.angle_alpha   90.00
_cell.angle_beta   90.00
_cell.angle_gamma   90.00
#
_symmetry.space_group_name_H-M   'P 1'
#
loop_
_entity.id
_entity.type
_entity.pdbx_description
1 polymer ?
#
loop_
_entity_poly.entity_id
_entity_poly.type
_entity_poly.pdbx_seq_one_letter_code
_entity_poly.pdbx_strand_id
1 'polypeptide(L)'
;MPEFKDDQIQSNDEEVCLDLGEPSPEVMEYARRELGETDDVKCRTLQELRDMIYERGECLPHRMDDDFLIRFLRTRNFNVNRAHRLIVNYCTFKEEHPEIHQDVCPLEMKHIGEDDVMSVPAYRTQDGRRIMIYRLGNWDPRKYGVEEIFKATVIILELGVLEPRAQILGGDVIFDLEGITMAHAWTITPQVASMVVALIVSAFPMTTHAIHILHQSWVFDVMFSVFKPLLDVKMQNKIFFHGSNMESLHEHISPFHLPKKYGGTREELAYYKWIDNLSKVPQIVKEMKQVGYIVPEEIQKQLDQLVED
;
A
#
# COMPACT_ATOMS: atom_id res chain seq x y z
N MET A 1 -13.94 -2.77 15.04
CA MET A 1 -13.76 -2.96 13.59
C MET A 1 -15.13 -3.17 12.95
N PRO A 2 -15.30 -3.05 11.62
CA PRO A 2 -16.52 -3.56 10.98
C PRO A 2 -16.66 -5.05 11.33
N GLU A 3 -17.84 -5.49 11.72
CA GLU A 3 -18.11 -6.90 11.98
C GLU A 3 -18.50 -7.56 10.66
N PHE A 4 -17.53 -8.18 9.99
CA PHE A 4 -17.79 -9.02 8.82
C PHE A 4 -18.28 -10.39 9.29
N LYS A 5 -19.36 -10.91 8.70
CA LYS A 5 -19.78 -12.30 8.96
C LYS A 5 -18.84 -13.24 8.20
N ASP A 6 -18.33 -14.28 8.88
CA ASP A 6 -17.45 -15.29 8.25
C ASP A 6 -18.06 -15.90 6.98
N ASP A 7 -19.39 -16.02 6.92
CA ASP A 7 -20.15 -16.55 5.78
C ASP A 7 -20.28 -15.57 4.58
N GLN A 8 -19.81 -14.32 4.70
CA GLN A 8 -19.81 -13.32 3.62
C GLN A 8 -18.46 -13.18 2.90
N ILE A 9 -17.44 -13.93 3.33
CA ILE A 9 -16.17 -14.03 2.59
C ILE A 9 -16.45 -14.93 1.38
N GLN A 10 -16.91 -14.30 0.29
CA GLN A 10 -17.40 -14.94 -0.92
C GLN A 10 -16.38 -15.94 -1.48
N SER A 11 -16.88 -17.01 -2.12
CA SER A 11 -16.09 -18.02 -2.82
C SER A 11 -15.25 -17.50 -4.01
N ASN A 12 -15.11 -16.18 -4.16
CA ASN A 12 -14.40 -15.50 -5.23
C ASN A 12 -13.39 -14.44 -4.73
N ASP A 13 -13.05 -14.45 -3.44
CA ASP A 13 -12.07 -13.52 -2.85
C ASP A 13 -10.60 -13.82 -3.21
N GLU A 14 -10.38 -14.85 -4.04
CA GLU A 14 -9.08 -15.18 -4.62
C GLU A 14 -8.88 -14.55 -6.02
N GLU A 15 -9.92 -13.89 -6.56
CA GLU A 15 -9.83 -13.17 -7.83
C GLU A 15 -9.05 -11.86 -7.69
N VAL A 16 -8.12 -11.63 -8.61
CA VAL A 16 -7.26 -10.44 -8.63
C VAL A 16 -8.04 -9.26 -9.22
N CYS A 17 -8.79 -8.58 -8.37
CA CYS A 17 -9.61 -7.41 -8.73
C CYS A 17 -9.52 -6.33 -7.66
N LEU A 18 -9.66 -5.06 -8.07
CA LEU A 18 -9.79 -3.92 -7.17
C LEU A 18 -11.27 -3.63 -6.88
N ASP A 19 -11.59 -3.43 -5.61
CA ASP A 19 -12.91 -2.98 -5.16
C ASP A 19 -13.06 -1.47 -5.45
N LEU A 20 -13.38 -1.08 -6.69
CA LEU A 20 -13.52 0.33 -7.10
C LEU A 20 -14.89 0.95 -6.75
N GLY A 21 -15.87 0.11 -6.40
CA GLY A 21 -17.23 0.53 -6.07
C GLY A 21 -17.36 1.15 -4.67
N GLU A 22 -18.61 1.47 -4.32
CA GLU A 22 -18.93 1.94 -2.97
C GLU A 22 -18.64 0.83 -1.93
N PRO A 23 -17.97 1.14 -0.80
CA PRO A 23 -17.75 0.17 0.27
C PRO A 23 -19.06 -0.39 0.83
N SER A 24 -18.99 -1.57 1.46
CA SER A 24 -20.16 -2.16 2.10
C SER A 24 -20.70 -1.28 3.23
N PRO A 25 -22.00 -1.40 3.58
CA PRO A 25 -22.61 -0.61 4.66
C PRO A 25 -21.84 -0.68 5.99
N GLU A 26 -21.25 -1.83 6.32
CA GLU A 26 -20.45 -2.03 7.54
C GLU A 26 -19.17 -1.18 7.51
N VAL A 27 -18.52 -1.08 6.34
CA VAL A 27 -17.32 -0.26 6.15
C VAL A 27 -17.68 1.22 6.18
N MET A 28 -18.80 1.60 5.57
CA MET A 28 -19.28 2.98 5.60
C MET A 28 -19.70 3.42 7.01
N GLU A 29 -20.33 2.56 7.80
CA GLU A 29 -20.64 2.86 9.20
C GLU A 29 -19.37 2.99 10.05
N TYR A 30 -18.36 2.16 9.79
CA TYR A 30 -17.04 2.32 10.41
C TYR A 30 -16.40 3.67 10.02
N ALA A 31 -16.45 4.06 8.74
CA ALA A 31 -15.96 5.36 8.28
C ALA A 31 -16.68 6.51 9.00
N ARG A 32 -18.01 6.43 9.11
CA ARG A 32 -18.81 7.43 9.84
C ARG A 32 -18.38 7.55 11.30
N ARG A 33 -18.19 6.42 12.00
CA ARG A 33 -17.88 6.38 13.43
C ARG A 33 -16.43 6.76 13.76
N GLU A 34 -15.47 6.23 13.01
CA GLU A 34 -14.03 6.34 13.34
C GLU A 34 -13.32 7.46 12.58
N LEU A 35 -13.79 7.78 11.36
CA LEU A 35 -13.21 8.83 10.52
C LEU A 35 -14.05 10.11 10.57
N GLY A 36 -15.32 10.02 11.00
CA GLY A 36 -16.26 11.14 10.95
C GLY A 36 -16.83 11.39 9.54
N GLU A 37 -16.79 10.38 8.67
CA GLU A 37 -17.26 10.50 7.28
C GLU A 37 -18.80 10.57 7.23
N THR A 38 -19.34 11.78 7.10
CA THR A 38 -20.74 12.03 6.73
C THR A 38 -20.79 12.82 5.43
N ASP A 39 -21.93 12.82 4.73
CA ASP A 39 -22.08 13.57 3.47
C ASP A 39 -21.76 15.07 3.63
N ASP A 40 -22.25 15.68 4.73
CA ASP A 40 -21.97 17.09 5.04
C ASP A 40 -20.48 17.35 5.31
N VAL A 41 -19.83 16.48 6.10
CA VAL A 41 -18.40 16.61 6.41
C VAL A 41 -17.57 16.41 5.15
N LYS A 42 -17.88 15.40 4.35
CA LYS A 42 -17.22 15.10 3.09
C LYS A 42 -17.31 16.28 2.14
N CYS A 43 -18.51 16.78 1.85
CA CYS A 43 -18.73 17.91 0.96
C CYS A 43 -17.95 19.16 1.41
N ARG A 44 -18.10 19.54 2.69
CA ARG A 44 -17.44 20.73 3.25
C ARG A 44 -15.91 20.62 3.21
N THR A 45 -15.36 19.52 3.71
CA THR A 45 -13.90 19.37 3.86
C THR A 45 -13.18 19.16 2.54
N LEU A 46 -13.84 18.61 1.52
CA LEU A 46 -13.32 18.56 0.16
C LEU A 46 -13.13 19.97 -0.40
N GLN A 47 -14.11 20.86 -0.22
CA GLN A 47 -13.98 22.26 -0.63
C GLN A 47 -12.90 22.98 0.17
N GLU A 48 -12.90 22.84 1.51
CA GLU A 48 -11.88 23.45 2.37
C GLU A 48 -10.46 22.98 2.02
N LEU A 49 -10.28 21.70 1.67
CA LEU A 49 -8.98 21.18 1.26
C LEU A 49 -8.53 21.76 -0.09
N ARG A 50 -9.44 21.89 -1.06
CA ARG A 50 -9.15 22.55 -2.35
C ARG A 50 -8.68 23.99 -2.15
N ASP A 51 -9.45 24.75 -1.38
CA ASP A 51 -9.17 26.15 -1.10
C ASP A 51 -7.81 26.27 -0.39
N MET A 52 -7.55 25.41 0.60
CA MET A 52 -6.27 25.41 1.33
C MET A 52 -5.06 25.08 0.44
N ILE A 53 -5.18 24.09 -0.46
CA ILE A 53 -4.11 23.75 -1.41
C ILE A 53 -3.81 24.95 -2.31
N TYR A 54 -4.85 25.59 -2.84
CA TYR A 54 -4.72 26.76 -3.72
C TYR A 54 -4.13 27.98 -3.00
N GLU A 55 -4.65 28.33 -1.82
CA GLU A 55 -4.24 29.51 -1.06
C GLU A 55 -2.80 29.42 -0.56
N ARG A 56 -2.36 28.23 -0.15
CA ARG A 56 -1.00 28.04 0.38
C ARG A 56 0.03 27.82 -0.72
N GLY A 57 -0.34 27.18 -1.82
CA GLY A 57 0.57 26.94 -2.95
C GLY A 57 1.81 26.12 -2.59
N GLU A 58 1.75 25.30 -1.54
CA GLU A 58 2.88 24.48 -1.07
C GLU A 58 3.13 23.24 -1.96
N CYS A 59 2.14 22.83 -2.74
CA CYS A 59 2.27 21.74 -3.72
C CYS A 59 1.36 21.98 -4.92
N LEU A 60 1.62 21.27 -6.02
CA LEU A 60 0.79 21.28 -7.22
C LEU A 60 0.36 19.83 -7.55
N PRO A 61 -0.71 19.32 -6.90
CA PRO A 61 -1.18 17.98 -7.18
C PRO A 61 -1.63 17.84 -8.63
N HIS A 62 -1.35 16.68 -9.24
CA HIS A 62 -1.75 16.38 -10.62
C HIS A 62 -3.28 16.34 -10.81
N ARG A 63 -4.05 16.17 -9.72
CA ARG A 63 -5.51 16.10 -9.69
C ARG A 63 -6.07 16.77 -8.45
N MET A 64 -7.31 17.25 -8.55
CA MET A 64 -8.03 17.99 -7.50
C MET A 64 -9.53 17.62 -7.43
N ASP A 65 -9.97 16.56 -8.12
CA ASP A 65 -11.34 16.03 -8.03
C ASP A 65 -11.60 15.30 -6.71
N ASP A 66 -12.88 15.03 -6.42
CA ASP A 66 -13.32 14.45 -5.14
C ASP A 66 -12.68 13.08 -4.87
N ASP A 67 -12.59 12.23 -5.90
CA ASP A 67 -12.08 10.85 -5.78
C ASP A 67 -10.58 10.82 -5.45
N PHE A 68 -9.83 11.83 -5.88
CA PHE A 68 -8.44 11.99 -5.51
C PHE A 68 -8.28 12.57 -4.11
N LEU A 69 -8.96 13.70 -3.81
CA LEU A 69 -8.77 14.41 -2.55
C LEU A 69 -9.32 13.66 -1.33
N ILE A 70 -10.37 12.86 -1.51
CA ILE A 70 -10.95 12.08 -0.41
C ILE A 70 -9.97 11.07 0.19
N ARG A 71 -8.99 10.57 -0.60
CA ARG A 71 -7.94 9.65 -0.14
C ARG A 71 -7.16 10.25 1.04
N PHE A 72 -6.83 11.53 0.94
CA PHE A 72 -6.08 12.28 1.95
C PHE A 72 -6.95 12.60 3.17
N LEU A 73 -8.22 12.97 2.96
CA LEU A 73 -9.17 13.24 4.03
C LEU A 73 -9.46 11.99 4.86
N ARG A 74 -9.77 10.86 4.23
CA ARG A 74 -9.99 9.57 4.90
C ARG A 74 -8.79 9.16 5.74
N THR A 75 -7.59 9.22 5.16
CA THR A 75 -6.32 8.88 5.83
C THR A 75 -5.98 9.78 7.03
N ARG A 76 -6.65 10.94 7.14
CA ARG A 76 -6.46 11.91 8.23
C ARG A 76 -7.75 12.21 8.99
N ASN A 77 -8.73 11.31 8.93
CA ASN A 77 -9.99 11.38 9.68
C ASN A 77 -10.69 12.74 9.47
N PHE A 78 -10.74 13.19 8.21
CA PHE A 78 -11.35 14.44 7.77
C PHE A 78 -10.77 15.70 8.43
N ASN A 79 -9.56 15.63 9.00
CA ASN A 79 -8.84 16.80 9.48
C ASN A 79 -8.12 17.48 8.29
N VAL A 80 -8.68 18.60 7.81
CA VAL A 80 -8.19 19.30 6.61
C VAL A 80 -6.72 19.71 6.72
N ASN A 81 -6.27 20.26 7.85
CA ASN A 81 -4.86 20.66 8.00
C ASN A 81 -3.90 19.47 7.91
N ARG A 82 -4.27 18.32 8.49
CA ARG A 82 -3.46 17.09 8.40
C ARG A 82 -3.52 16.47 7.01
N ALA A 83 -4.67 16.54 6.33
CA ALA A 83 -4.83 16.09 4.95
C ALA A 83 -4.01 16.96 3.98
N HIS A 84 -4.03 18.28 4.16
CA HIS A 84 -3.18 19.22 3.42
C HIS A 84 -1.70 18.88 3.58
N ARG A 85 -1.24 18.67 4.83
CA ARG A 85 0.16 18.26 5.06
C ARG A 85 0.50 16.93 4.38
N LEU A 86 -0.44 15.98 4.35
CA LEU A 86 -0.22 14.69 3.68
C LEU A 86 -0.12 14.83 2.16
N ILE A 87 -0.97 15.64 1.53
CA ILE A 87 -0.88 15.84 0.07
C ILE A 87 0.37 16.62 -0.33
N VAL A 88 0.80 17.60 0.48
CA VAL A 88 2.09 18.27 0.29
C VAL A 88 3.22 17.26 0.36
N ASN A 89 3.29 16.46 1.42
CA ASN A 89 4.32 15.43 1.56
C ASN A 89 4.28 14.38 0.43
N TYR A 90 3.09 13.99 -0.04
CA TYR A 90 2.94 13.07 -1.18
C TYR A 90 3.54 13.66 -2.45
N CYS A 91 3.27 14.93 -2.75
CA CYS A 91 3.85 15.62 -3.91
C CYS A 91 5.37 15.80 -3.75
N THR A 92 5.82 16.28 -2.59
CA THR A 92 7.25 16.46 -2.30
C THR A 92 8.02 15.14 -2.40
N PHE A 93 7.48 14.04 -1.86
CA PHE A 93 8.11 12.73 -1.94
C PHE A 93 8.29 12.28 -3.40
N LYS A 94 7.31 12.54 -4.27
CA LYS A 94 7.42 12.26 -5.70
C LYS A 94 8.46 13.13 -6.42
N GLU A 95 8.58 14.40 -6.02
CA GLU A 95 9.56 15.33 -6.57
C GLU A 95 10.99 15.02 -6.12
N GLU A 96 11.16 14.59 -4.87
CA GLU A 96 12.46 14.23 -4.29
C GLU A 96 12.98 12.85 -4.74
N HIS A 97 12.07 11.96 -5.15
CA HIS A 97 12.39 10.59 -5.57
C HIS A 97 11.87 10.25 -6.98
N PRO A 98 12.26 11.00 -8.03
CA PRO A 98 11.81 10.74 -9.39
C PRO A 98 12.22 9.34 -9.88
N GLU A 99 13.33 8.78 -9.38
CA GLU A 99 13.87 7.48 -9.75
C GLU A 99 12.94 6.29 -9.47
N ILE A 100 11.96 6.46 -8.57
CA ILE A 100 10.95 5.43 -8.26
C ILE A 100 9.53 5.81 -8.72
N HIS A 101 9.33 7.00 -9.29
CA HIS A 101 8.00 7.53 -9.63
C HIS A 101 7.83 7.97 -11.08
N GLN A 102 8.89 8.45 -11.74
CA GLN A 102 8.83 8.97 -13.11
C GLN A 102 9.28 7.90 -14.09
N ASP A 103 8.54 7.78 -15.19
CA ASP A 103 8.83 6.87 -16.31
C ASP A 103 8.98 5.39 -15.89
N VAL A 104 8.35 5.01 -14.77
CA VAL A 104 8.37 3.64 -14.27
C VAL A 104 7.31 2.83 -15.02
N CYS A 105 7.74 1.75 -15.66
CA CYS A 105 6.85 0.77 -16.29
C CYS A 105 6.52 -0.35 -15.29
N PRO A 106 5.24 -0.54 -14.89
CA PRO A 106 4.88 -1.60 -13.96
C PRO A 106 5.29 -3.00 -14.43
N LEU A 107 5.25 -3.28 -15.73
CA LEU A 107 5.63 -4.59 -16.28
C LEU A 107 7.12 -4.92 -16.10
N GLU A 108 7.99 -3.92 -16.00
CA GLU A 108 9.43 -4.15 -15.77
C GLU A 108 9.71 -4.67 -14.35
N MET A 109 8.79 -4.43 -13.41
CA MET A 109 8.91 -4.85 -12.01
C MET A 109 8.47 -6.31 -11.78
N LYS A 110 8.17 -7.07 -12.85
CA LYS A 110 7.74 -8.48 -12.76
C LYS A 110 8.74 -9.36 -12.01
N HIS A 111 10.02 -9.09 -12.19
CA HIS A 111 11.12 -9.85 -11.60
C HIS A 111 11.07 -9.86 -10.05
N ILE A 112 10.56 -8.80 -9.40
CA ILE A 112 10.37 -8.75 -7.94
C ILE A 112 9.41 -9.85 -7.47
N GLY A 113 8.36 -10.12 -8.24
CA GLY A 113 7.40 -11.19 -7.96
C GLY A 113 7.91 -12.57 -8.39
N GLU A 114 8.73 -12.65 -9.44
CA GLU A 114 9.35 -13.92 -9.89
C GLU A 114 10.42 -14.41 -8.91
N ASP A 115 11.17 -13.48 -8.29
CA ASP A 115 12.11 -13.76 -7.21
C ASP A 115 11.43 -13.92 -5.84
N ASP A 116 10.08 -13.86 -5.78
CA ASP A 116 9.28 -13.98 -4.55
C ASP A 116 9.70 -12.98 -3.44
N VAL A 117 10.07 -11.75 -3.81
CA VAL A 117 10.49 -10.70 -2.85
C VAL A 117 9.28 -9.96 -2.27
N MET A 118 8.20 -9.83 -3.04
CA MET A 118 6.97 -9.15 -2.63
C MET A 118 5.73 -9.88 -3.15
N SER A 119 4.71 -10.03 -2.31
CA SER A 119 3.38 -10.51 -2.70
C SER A 119 2.26 -9.65 -2.08
N VAL A 120 1.12 -9.59 -2.77
CA VAL A 120 -0.12 -8.98 -2.27
C VAL A 120 -1.22 -10.01 -2.50
N PRO A 121 -1.69 -10.72 -1.45
CA PRO A 121 -2.77 -11.67 -1.62
C PRO A 121 -4.07 -11.01 -2.11
N ALA A 122 -4.84 -11.74 -2.94
CA ALA A 122 -6.13 -11.29 -3.46
C ALA A 122 -7.25 -11.31 -2.40
N TYR A 123 -7.10 -12.12 -1.36
CA TYR A 123 -8.00 -12.10 -0.20
C TYR A 123 -7.58 -11.01 0.79
N ARG A 124 -8.41 -10.82 1.82
CA ARG A 124 -8.24 -9.79 2.86
C ARG A 124 -8.05 -10.44 4.22
N THR A 125 -7.63 -9.68 5.23
CA THR A 125 -7.69 -10.12 6.64
C THR A 125 -9.14 -10.22 7.12
N GLN A 126 -9.36 -10.78 8.32
CA GLN A 126 -10.68 -10.83 8.96
C GLN A 126 -11.32 -9.45 9.15
N ASP A 127 -10.52 -8.39 9.16
CA ASP A 127 -10.97 -7.00 9.24
C ASP A 127 -11.13 -6.33 7.86
N GLY A 128 -11.09 -7.09 6.76
CA GLY A 128 -11.26 -6.57 5.41
C GLY A 128 -10.07 -5.79 4.85
N ARG A 129 -8.89 -5.88 5.47
CA ARG A 129 -7.68 -5.18 5.01
C ARG A 129 -6.90 -5.99 3.98
N ARG A 130 -6.24 -5.30 3.05
CA ARG A 130 -5.19 -5.93 2.21
C ARG A 130 -3.97 -6.23 3.06
N ILE A 131 -3.22 -7.25 2.66
CA ILE A 131 -1.92 -7.59 3.24
C ILE A 131 -0.86 -7.37 2.16
N MET A 132 0.24 -6.70 2.50
CA MET A 132 1.44 -6.65 1.68
C MET A 132 2.54 -7.45 2.38
N ILE A 133 3.14 -8.40 1.68
CA ILE A 133 4.13 -9.33 2.24
C ILE A 133 5.46 -9.11 1.55
N TYR A 134 6.51 -8.87 2.32
CA TYR A 134 7.89 -8.75 1.86
C TYR A 134 8.73 -9.92 2.39
N ARG A 135 9.46 -10.59 1.50
CA ARG A 135 10.41 -11.67 1.83
C ARG A 135 11.81 -11.21 1.51
N LEU A 136 12.38 -10.40 2.40
CA LEU A 136 13.60 -9.66 2.07
C LEU A 136 14.83 -10.53 1.88
N GLY A 137 14.88 -11.75 2.43
CA GLY A 137 15.99 -12.67 2.20
C GLY A 137 15.97 -13.36 0.83
N ASN A 138 14.87 -13.28 0.07
CA ASN A 138 14.81 -13.77 -1.31
C ASN A 138 15.44 -12.78 -2.30
N TRP A 139 15.58 -11.51 -1.91
CA TRP A 139 16.21 -10.49 -2.73
C TRP A 139 17.73 -10.72 -2.78
N ASP A 140 18.35 -10.59 -3.95
CA ASP A 140 19.81 -10.47 -4.06
C ASP A 140 20.18 -9.00 -4.33
N PRO A 141 20.73 -8.27 -3.34
CA PRO A 141 21.17 -6.87 -3.51
C PRO A 141 22.25 -6.67 -4.58
N ARG A 142 22.86 -7.74 -5.08
CA ARG A 142 23.84 -7.69 -6.18
C ARG A 142 23.18 -7.81 -7.55
N LYS A 143 21.95 -8.34 -7.63
CA LYS A 143 21.18 -8.49 -8.87
C LYS A 143 20.51 -7.18 -9.25
N TYR A 144 19.91 -6.50 -8.27
CA TYR A 144 19.32 -5.17 -8.44
C TYR A 144 19.23 -4.42 -7.10
N GLY A 145 19.16 -3.08 -7.18
CA GLY A 145 19.14 -2.18 -6.03
C GLY A 145 17.79 -2.16 -5.30
N VAL A 146 17.78 -1.54 -4.12
CA VAL A 146 16.57 -1.40 -3.29
C VAL A 146 15.50 -0.54 -3.97
N GLU A 147 15.91 0.32 -4.89
CA GLU A 147 15.07 1.20 -5.70
C GLU A 147 14.02 0.42 -6.51
N GLU A 148 14.35 -0.78 -7.01
CA GLU A 148 13.40 -1.64 -7.72
C GLU A 148 12.30 -2.17 -6.79
N ILE A 149 12.62 -2.46 -5.52
CA ILE A 149 11.63 -2.84 -4.51
C ILE A 149 10.72 -1.65 -4.19
N PHE A 150 11.29 -0.44 -4.12
CA PHE A 150 10.50 0.79 -3.95
C PHE A 150 9.57 1.02 -5.13
N LYS A 151 10.04 0.90 -6.38
CA LYS A 151 9.19 1.00 -7.59
C LYS A 151 8.00 0.05 -7.50
N ALA A 152 8.25 -1.24 -7.25
CA ALA A 152 7.17 -2.22 -7.10
C ALA A 152 6.20 -1.88 -5.97
N THR A 153 6.73 -1.41 -4.83
CA THR A 153 5.93 -0.98 -3.68
C THR A 153 5.03 0.20 -4.04
N VAL A 154 5.56 1.26 -4.64
CA VAL A 154 4.76 2.45 -4.97
C VAL A 154 3.72 2.16 -6.06
N ILE A 155 4.02 1.27 -7.02
CA ILE A 155 3.02 0.79 -7.98
C ILE A 155 1.86 0.13 -7.24
N ILE A 156 2.14 -0.77 -6.29
CA ILE A 156 1.10 -1.45 -5.51
C ILE A 156 0.29 -0.50 -4.66
N LEU A 157 0.95 0.43 -3.99
CA LEU A 157 0.29 1.39 -3.14
C LEU A 157 -0.65 2.28 -3.97
N GLU A 158 -0.21 2.72 -5.15
CA GLU A 158 -1.02 3.54 -6.07
C GLU A 158 -2.22 2.76 -6.63
N LEU A 159 -2.08 1.45 -6.88
CA LEU A 159 -3.21 0.58 -7.22
C LEU A 159 -4.16 0.40 -6.03
N GLY A 160 -3.61 0.10 -4.85
CA GLY A 160 -4.39 -0.18 -3.64
C GLY A 160 -5.19 1.04 -3.15
N VAL A 161 -4.67 2.26 -3.33
CA VAL A 161 -5.39 3.48 -2.92
C VAL A 161 -6.59 3.79 -3.81
N LEU A 162 -6.73 3.13 -4.96
CA LEU A 162 -7.95 3.22 -5.76
C LEU A 162 -9.14 2.55 -5.07
N GLU A 163 -8.93 1.62 -4.14
CA GLU A 163 -10.01 0.94 -3.42
C GLU A 163 -10.54 1.82 -2.27
N PRO A 164 -11.81 2.30 -2.30
CA PRO A 164 -12.38 3.09 -1.21
C PRO A 164 -12.35 2.35 0.14
N ARG A 165 -12.50 1.02 0.12
CA ARG A 165 -12.35 0.18 1.31
C ARG A 165 -10.94 0.28 1.93
N ALA A 166 -9.88 0.25 1.12
CA ALA A 166 -8.50 0.35 1.61
C ALA A 166 -8.19 1.76 2.13
N GLN A 167 -8.76 2.81 1.53
CA GLN A 167 -8.65 4.19 2.04
C GLN A 167 -9.24 4.34 3.46
N ILE A 168 -10.32 3.60 3.77
CA ILE A 168 -11.01 3.65 5.06
C ILE A 168 -10.34 2.74 6.11
N LEU A 169 -10.07 1.49 5.74
CA LEU A 169 -9.62 0.46 6.69
C LEU A 169 -8.10 0.40 6.83
N GLY A 170 -7.36 0.88 5.84
CA GLY A 170 -5.92 0.70 5.74
C GLY A 170 -5.50 -0.69 5.28
N GLY A 171 -4.22 -1.01 5.51
CA GLY A 171 -3.61 -2.29 5.18
C GLY A 171 -2.66 -2.78 6.28
N ASP A 172 -2.39 -4.08 6.26
CA ASP A 172 -1.38 -4.72 7.11
C ASP A 172 -0.14 -5.08 6.29
N VAL A 173 1.04 -5.03 6.91
CA VAL A 173 2.31 -5.38 6.25
C VAL A 173 2.99 -6.50 7.02
N ILE A 174 3.46 -7.52 6.30
CA ILE A 174 4.28 -8.60 6.85
C ILE A 174 5.68 -8.50 6.25
N PHE A 175 6.70 -8.39 7.10
CA PHE A 175 8.10 -8.54 6.72
C PHE A 175 8.59 -9.89 7.22
N ASP A 176 8.73 -10.83 6.29
CA ASP A 176 9.40 -12.10 6.48
C ASP A 176 10.91 -11.90 6.24
N LEU A 177 11.66 -11.93 7.34
CA LEU A 177 13.10 -11.66 7.35
C LEU A 177 13.93 -12.94 7.32
N GLU A 178 13.33 -14.09 7.00
CA GLU A 178 14.11 -15.31 6.77
C GLU A 178 15.11 -15.09 5.64
N GLY A 179 16.37 -15.49 5.84
CA GLY A 179 17.43 -15.38 4.83
C GLY A 179 18.12 -14.02 4.72
N ILE A 180 17.75 -13.00 5.52
CA ILE A 180 18.47 -11.71 5.50
C ILE A 180 19.94 -11.89 5.91
N THR A 181 20.79 -11.07 5.32
CA THR A 181 22.25 -11.09 5.52
C THR A 181 22.79 -9.68 5.72
N MET A 182 24.06 -9.55 6.11
CA MET A 182 24.70 -8.25 6.20
C MET A 182 24.72 -7.47 4.87
N ALA A 183 24.69 -8.16 3.72
CA ALA A 183 24.57 -7.48 2.43
C ALA A 183 23.27 -6.66 2.34
N HIS A 184 22.17 -7.19 2.85
CA HIS A 184 20.90 -6.47 2.98
C HIS A 184 21.00 -5.35 4.00
N ALA A 185 21.62 -5.60 5.16
CA ALA A 185 21.77 -4.55 6.18
C ALA A 185 22.53 -3.33 5.66
N TRP A 186 23.52 -3.53 4.79
CA TRP A 186 24.28 -2.44 4.18
C TRP A 186 23.50 -1.59 3.18
N THR A 187 22.35 -2.06 2.68
CA THR A 187 21.47 -1.24 1.83
C THR A 187 20.56 -0.33 2.65
N ILE A 188 20.38 -0.59 3.95
CA ILE A 188 19.54 0.21 4.84
C ILE A 188 20.31 1.44 5.33
N THR A 189 20.41 2.43 4.45
CA THR A 189 20.95 3.76 4.77
C THR A 189 19.89 4.62 5.49
N PRO A 190 20.27 5.74 6.14
CA PRO A 190 19.29 6.69 6.68
C PRO A 190 18.29 7.22 5.64
N GLN A 191 18.73 7.39 4.38
CA GLN A 191 17.85 7.78 3.27
C GLN A 191 16.81 6.69 2.98
N VAL A 192 17.24 5.44 2.83
CA VAL A 192 16.34 4.30 2.60
C VAL A 192 15.36 4.14 3.76
N ALA A 193 15.83 4.23 5.01
CA ALA A 193 14.97 4.18 6.19
C ALA A 193 13.95 5.33 6.21
N SER A 194 14.36 6.55 5.84
CA SER A 194 13.48 7.70 5.71
C SER A 194 12.40 7.50 4.64
N MET A 195 12.76 6.92 3.49
CA MET A 195 11.81 6.60 2.42
C MET A 195 10.76 5.57 2.86
N VAL A 196 11.18 4.49 3.53
CA VAL A 196 10.25 3.49 4.10
C VAL A 196 9.30 4.13 5.11
N VAL A 197 9.84 4.93 6.06
CA VAL A 197 9.00 5.60 7.06
C VAL A 197 8.06 6.62 6.41
N ALA A 198 8.52 7.34 5.38
CA ALA A 198 7.69 8.27 4.64
C ALA A 198 6.49 7.57 4.00
N LEU A 199 6.71 6.48 3.27
CA LEU A 199 5.63 5.69 2.65
C LEU A 199 4.63 5.16 3.68
N ILE A 200 5.10 4.69 4.84
CA ILE A 200 4.24 4.10 5.86
C ILE A 200 3.43 5.17 6.63
N VAL A 201 4.00 6.36 6.88
CA VAL A 201 3.47 7.30 7.86
C VAL A 201 3.00 8.61 7.25
N SER A 202 3.79 9.24 6.39
CA SER A 202 3.70 10.68 6.15
C SER A 202 3.51 11.09 4.69
N ALA A 203 3.79 10.23 3.72
CA ALA A 203 3.82 10.56 2.30
C ALA A 203 2.81 9.76 1.45
N PHE A 204 2.21 8.68 1.95
CA PHE A 204 1.22 7.92 1.16
C PHE A 204 -0.20 8.02 1.75
N PRO A 205 -1.25 8.25 0.94
CA PRO A 205 -2.64 8.38 1.39
C PRO A 205 -3.32 7.03 1.70
N MET A 206 -2.65 6.22 2.51
CA MET A 206 -3.18 4.97 3.06
C MET A 206 -2.67 4.81 4.50
N THR A 207 -3.49 4.21 5.37
CA THR A 207 -3.08 3.93 6.74
C THR A 207 -2.48 2.54 6.84
N THR A 208 -1.24 2.42 7.31
CA THR A 208 -0.72 1.12 7.77
C THR A 208 -1.28 0.82 9.15
N HIS A 209 -2.04 -0.26 9.28
CA HIS A 209 -2.71 -0.64 10.53
C HIS A 209 -1.74 -1.41 11.45
N ALA A 210 -1.19 -2.51 10.97
CA ALA A 210 -0.16 -3.29 11.67
C ALA A 210 1.04 -3.62 10.77
N ILE A 211 2.20 -3.82 11.41
CA ILE A 211 3.44 -4.28 10.79
C ILE A 211 3.91 -5.50 11.56
N HIS A 212 3.93 -6.65 10.90
CA HIS A 212 4.33 -7.92 11.47
C HIS A 212 5.74 -8.27 11.00
N ILE A 213 6.66 -8.44 11.95
CA ILE A 213 8.04 -8.83 11.68
C ILE A 213 8.19 -10.31 12.03
N LEU A 214 8.49 -11.13 11.03
CA LEU A 214 8.73 -12.56 11.16
C LEU A 214 10.22 -12.86 10.96
N HIS A 215 10.69 -13.92 11.60
CA HIS A 215 12.03 -14.47 11.44
C HIS A 215 13.17 -13.45 11.62
N GLN A 216 12.96 -12.39 12.41
CA GLN A 216 14.02 -11.41 12.68
C GLN A 216 15.22 -12.06 13.37
N SER A 217 16.41 -11.77 12.85
CA SER A 217 17.70 -12.22 13.38
C SER A 217 18.50 -11.05 13.95
N TRP A 218 19.70 -11.28 14.48
CA TRP A 218 20.59 -10.20 14.93
C TRP A 218 20.92 -9.19 13.80
N VAL A 219 20.85 -9.61 12.52
CA VAL A 219 21.04 -8.73 11.37
C VAL A 219 19.92 -7.68 11.30
N PHE A 220 18.69 -8.06 11.69
CA PHE A 220 17.59 -7.11 11.79
C PHE A 220 17.86 -6.05 12.86
N ASP A 221 18.46 -6.40 14.01
CA ASP A 221 18.77 -5.41 15.05
C ASP A 221 19.69 -4.29 14.52
N VAL A 222 20.62 -4.65 13.63
CA VAL A 222 21.48 -3.68 12.93
C VAL A 222 20.63 -2.75 12.05
N MET A 223 19.76 -3.31 11.20
CA MET A 223 18.86 -2.52 10.35
C MET A 223 17.92 -1.63 11.18
N PHE A 224 17.27 -2.19 12.19
CA PHE A 224 16.30 -1.52 13.05
C PHE A 224 16.90 -0.36 13.84
N SER A 225 18.20 -0.42 14.15
CA SER A 225 18.92 0.69 14.78
C SER A 225 18.88 1.98 13.95
N VAL A 226 18.82 1.87 12.62
CA VAL A 226 18.69 3.01 11.69
C VAL A 226 17.26 3.56 11.69
N PHE A 227 16.25 2.69 11.83
CA PHE A 227 14.84 3.09 11.89
C PHE A 227 14.47 3.74 13.22
N LYS A 228 15.01 3.27 14.34
CA LYS A 228 14.59 3.65 15.70
C LYS A 228 14.47 5.17 15.94
N PRO A 229 15.37 6.05 15.47
CA PRO A 229 15.23 7.50 15.63
C PRO A 229 14.04 8.12 14.88
N LEU A 230 13.55 7.45 13.83
CA LEU A 230 12.46 7.91 12.97
C LEU A 230 11.07 7.46 13.45
N LEU A 231 11.01 6.49 14.38
CA LEU A 231 9.76 5.88 14.83
C LEU A 231 9.25 6.54 16.12
N ASP A 232 8.11 7.22 16.04
CA ASP A 232 7.40 7.69 17.22
C ASP A 232 6.72 6.53 17.99
N VAL A 233 6.22 6.81 19.20
CA VAL A 233 5.55 5.80 20.04
C VAL A 233 4.33 5.21 19.35
N LYS A 234 3.59 6.01 18.57
CA LYS A 234 2.39 5.56 17.87
C LYS A 234 2.74 4.52 16.81
N MET A 235 3.84 4.72 16.10
CA MET A 235 4.37 3.82 15.09
C MET A 235 4.96 2.57 15.73
N GLN A 236 5.73 2.70 16.81
CA GLN A 236 6.28 1.55 17.55
C GLN A 236 5.18 0.60 18.04
N ASN A 237 4.04 1.15 18.48
CA ASN A 237 2.87 0.36 18.91
C ASN A 237 2.17 -0.41 17.77
N LYS A 238 2.55 -0.18 16.52
CA LYS A 238 2.03 -0.91 15.35
C LYS A 238 2.97 -2.02 14.89
N ILE A 239 4.17 -2.13 15.47
CA ILE A 239 5.17 -3.12 15.08
C ILE A 239 5.10 -4.31 16.03
N PHE A 240 4.81 -5.48 15.49
CA PHE A 240 4.69 -6.73 16.22
C PHE A 240 5.81 -7.68 15.81
N PHE A 241 6.57 -8.17 16.80
CA PHE A 241 7.71 -9.04 16.59
C PHE A 241 7.34 -10.48 16.94
N HIS A 242 7.35 -11.37 15.95
CA HIS A 242 6.90 -12.75 16.14
C HIS A 242 8.05 -13.76 16.17
N GLY A 243 9.23 -13.40 15.62
CA GLY A 243 10.34 -14.35 15.49
C GLY A 243 9.90 -15.54 14.64
N SER A 244 10.15 -16.76 15.11
CA SER A 244 9.67 -18.00 14.46
C SER A 244 8.31 -18.49 14.99
N ASN A 245 7.66 -17.76 15.90
CA ASN A 245 6.39 -18.19 16.49
C ASN A 245 5.20 -17.72 15.65
N MET A 246 4.70 -18.59 14.75
CA MET A 246 3.53 -18.27 13.93
C MET A 246 2.23 -18.15 14.74
N GLU A 247 2.11 -18.82 15.89
CA GLU A 247 0.93 -18.65 16.75
C GLU A 247 0.77 -17.19 17.21
N SER A 248 1.89 -16.51 17.46
CA SER A 248 1.87 -15.07 17.78
C SER A 248 1.39 -14.22 16.61
N LEU A 249 1.68 -14.59 15.35
CA LEU A 249 1.09 -13.92 14.18
C LEU A 249 -0.41 -14.21 14.11
N HIS A 250 -0.81 -15.44 14.43
CA HIS A 250 -2.21 -15.89 14.37
C HIS A 250 -3.13 -15.19 15.37
N GLU A 251 -2.58 -14.64 16.46
CA GLU A 251 -3.31 -13.76 17.38
C GLU A 251 -3.76 -12.43 16.71
N HIS A 252 -3.07 -12.01 15.65
CA HIS A 252 -3.38 -10.78 14.91
C HIS A 252 -4.10 -11.02 13.60
N ILE A 253 -3.74 -12.07 12.85
CA ILE A 253 -4.36 -12.42 11.57
C ILE A 253 -4.73 -13.89 11.61
N SER A 254 -6.02 -14.19 11.49
CA SER A 254 -6.49 -15.58 11.55
C SER A 254 -5.82 -16.43 10.45
N PRO A 255 -5.43 -17.69 10.75
CA PRO A 255 -4.84 -18.61 9.76
C PRO A 255 -5.67 -18.75 8.47
N PHE A 256 -6.98 -18.56 8.54
CA PHE A 256 -7.87 -18.57 7.37
C PHE A 256 -7.56 -17.47 6.35
N HIS A 257 -6.93 -16.38 6.79
CA HIS A 257 -6.56 -15.22 6.00
C HIS A 257 -5.04 -15.12 5.76
N LEU A 258 -4.31 -16.23 5.97
CA LEU A 258 -2.87 -16.28 5.76
C LEU A 258 -2.48 -17.34 4.74
N PRO A 259 -1.37 -17.11 4.02
CA PRO A 259 -0.71 -18.14 3.24
C PRO A 259 -0.36 -19.38 4.06
N LYS A 260 -0.36 -20.55 3.41
CA LYS A 260 0.16 -21.81 3.99
C LYS A 260 1.58 -21.67 4.54
N LYS A 261 2.44 -20.86 3.90
CA LYS A 261 3.80 -20.57 4.38
C LYS A 261 3.84 -20.02 5.82
N TYR A 262 2.82 -19.25 6.20
CA TYR A 262 2.72 -18.63 7.53
C TYR A 262 1.75 -19.39 8.44
N GLY A 263 1.57 -20.69 8.21
CA GLY A 263 0.68 -21.56 9.00
C GLY A 263 -0.82 -21.35 8.72
N GLY A 264 -1.15 -20.68 7.61
CA GLY A 264 -2.53 -20.47 7.18
C GLY A 264 -3.09 -21.53 6.25
N THR A 265 -4.22 -21.23 5.61
CA THR A 265 -4.93 -22.17 4.72
C THR A 265 -4.93 -21.73 3.25
N ARG A 266 -4.54 -20.49 2.96
CA ARG A 266 -4.65 -19.89 1.62
C ARG A 266 -3.41 -20.10 0.77
N GLU A 267 -3.60 -20.02 -0.55
CA GLU A 267 -2.52 -20.03 -1.53
C GLU A 267 -2.00 -18.61 -1.78
N GLU A 268 -0.75 -18.52 -2.23
CA GLU A 268 -0.19 -17.24 -2.66
C GLU A 268 -0.27 -17.04 -4.16
N LEU A 269 -0.49 -15.79 -4.55
CA LEU A 269 -0.40 -15.35 -5.92
C LEU A 269 0.84 -14.47 -6.05
N ALA A 270 1.64 -14.74 -7.08
CA ALA A 270 2.75 -13.87 -7.42
C ALA A 270 2.25 -12.46 -7.72
N TYR A 271 2.94 -11.45 -7.19
CA TYR A 271 2.50 -10.06 -7.25
C TYR A 271 2.20 -9.59 -8.69
N TYR A 272 3.01 -9.98 -9.68
CA TYR A 272 2.83 -9.54 -11.07
C TYR A 272 1.48 -9.92 -11.68
N LYS A 273 0.74 -10.88 -11.12
CA LYS A 273 -0.65 -11.16 -11.53
C LYS A 273 -1.57 -9.95 -11.34
N TRP A 274 -1.29 -9.09 -10.36
CA TRP A 274 -1.97 -7.79 -10.23
C TRP A 274 -1.68 -6.91 -11.44
N ILE A 275 -0.41 -6.79 -11.83
CA ILE A 275 -0.02 -5.96 -12.97
C ILE A 275 -0.65 -6.52 -14.27
N ASP A 276 -0.58 -7.83 -14.50
CA ASP A 276 -1.12 -8.49 -15.69
C ASP A 276 -2.65 -8.37 -15.82
N ASN A 277 -3.38 -8.39 -14.70
CA ASN A 277 -4.83 -8.27 -14.73
C ASN A 277 -5.26 -6.80 -14.84
N LEU A 278 -4.67 -5.92 -14.04
CA LEU A 278 -5.11 -4.52 -13.98
C LEU A 278 -4.67 -3.69 -15.18
N SER A 279 -3.61 -4.09 -15.87
CA SER A 279 -3.21 -3.49 -17.14
C SER A 279 -4.24 -3.66 -18.26
N LYS A 280 -5.22 -4.56 -18.10
CA LYS A 280 -6.33 -4.78 -19.03
C LYS A 280 -7.57 -3.94 -18.70
N VAL A 281 -7.56 -3.18 -17.61
CA VAL A 281 -8.70 -2.37 -17.15
C VAL A 281 -8.46 -0.90 -17.55
N PRO A 282 -9.19 -0.35 -18.54
CA PRO A 282 -8.93 0.99 -19.08
C PRO A 282 -8.95 2.09 -18.01
N GLN A 283 -9.87 2.01 -17.04
CA GLN A 283 -9.97 2.97 -15.95
C GLN A 283 -8.69 2.99 -15.10
N ILE A 284 -8.14 1.83 -14.76
CA ILE A 284 -6.94 1.73 -13.91
C ILE A 284 -5.72 2.23 -14.68
N VAL A 285 -5.60 1.86 -15.96
CA VAL A 285 -4.52 2.36 -16.82
C VAL A 285 -4.55 3.88 -16.93
N LYS A 286 -5.74 4.48 -17.05
CA LYS A 286 -5.90 5.95 -17.04
C LYS A 286 -5.43 6.56 -15.72
N GLU A 287 -5.84 6.00 -14.57
CA GLU A 287 -5.40 6.47 -13.24
C GLU A 287 -3.88 6.38 -13.10
N MET A 288 -3.28 5.24 -13.46
CA MET A 288 -1.83 5.02 -13.33
C MET A 288 -0.99 5.95 -14.22
N LYS A 289 -1.47 6.26 -15.43
CA LYS A 289 -0.83 7.25 -16.31
C LYS A 289 -0.82 8.65 -15.72
N GLN A 290 -1.91 9.06 -15.06
CA GLN A 290 -2.02 10.40 -14.47
C GLN A 290 -1.05 10.62 -13.32
N VAL A 291 -0.60 9.56 -12.66
CA VAL A 291 0.34 9.61 -11.54
C VAL A 291 1.80 9.37 -11.94
N GLY A 292 2.09 9.23 -13.25
CA GLY A 292 3.45 9.19 -13.82
C GLY A 292 3.91 7.83 -14.37
N TYR A 293 3.10 6.77 -14.28
CA TYR A 293 3.51 5.43 -14.75
C TYR A 293 3.32 5.26 -16.26
N ILE A 294 4.28 4.59 -16.88
CA ILE A 294 4.23 4.26 -18.30
C ILE A 294 3.45 2.96 -18.50
N VAL A 295 2.57 2.97 -19.50
CA VAL A 295 1.92 1.76 -20.00
C VAL A 295 2.52 1.42 -21.35
N PRO A 296 3.07 0.21 -21.54
CA PRO A 296 3.66 -0.21 -22.81
C PRO A 296 2.71 -0.09 -23.99
N GLU A 297 3.26 0.18 -25.17
CA GLU A 297 2.48 0.40 -26.40
C GLU A 297 1.57 -0.77 -26.75
N GLU A 298 2.02 -2.00 -26.47
CA GLU A 298 1.25 -3.22 -26.75
C GLU A 298 -0.05 -3.26 -25.94
N ILE A 299 0.02 -2.84 -24.67
CA ILE A 299 -1.15 -2.75 -23.79
C ILE A 299 -2.03 -1.59 -24.23
N GLN A 300 -1.44 -0.45 -24.61
CA GLN A 300 -2.22 0.68 -25.12
C GLN A 300 -3.03 0.28 -26.36
N LYS A 301 -2.41 -0.42 -27.32
CA LYS A 301 -3.09 -0.90 -28.54
C LYS A 301 -4.24 -1.86 -28.23
N GLN A 302 -4.09 -2.72 -27.23
CA GLN A 302 -5.18 -3.62 -26.79
C GLN A 302 -6.34 -2.85 -26.18
N LEU A 303 -6.05 -1.82 -25.38
CA LEU A 303 -7.10 -0.99 -24.76
C LEU A 303 -7.85 -0.15 -25.79
N ASP A 304 -7.16 0.40 -26.79
CA ASP A 304 -7.79 1.19 -27.84
C ASP A 304 -8.79 0.34 -28.66
N GLN A 305 -8.47 -0.94 -28.89
CA GLN A 305 -9.39 -1.89 -29.54
C GLN A 305 -10.64 -2.20 -28.71
N LEU A 306 -10.54 -2.23 -27.38
CA LEU A 306 -11.67 -2.49 -26.48
C LEU A 306 -12.65 -1.32 -26.35
N VAL A 307 -12.26 -0.11 -26.76
CA VAL A 307 -13.10 1.10 -26.72
C VAL A 307 -13.86 1.30 -28.05
N GLU A 308 -13.42 0.63 -29.13
CA GLU A 308 -14.06 0.68 -30.45
C GLU A 308 -15.19 -0.35 -30.64
N ASP A 309 -15.32 -1.32 -29.73
CA ASP A 309 -16.38 -2.36 -29.68
C ASP A 309 -17.50 -2.04 -28.66
#